data_AF-A0A090KHL1-F1
#
_entry.id   AF-A0A090KHL1-F1
#
_cell.length_a   1.000
_cell.length_b   1.000
_cell.length_c   1.000
_cell.angle_alpha   90.00
_cell.angle_beta   90.00
_cell.angle_gamma   90.00
#
_symmetry.space_group_name_H-M   'P 1'
#
loop_
_entity.id
_entity.type
_entity.pdbx_description
1 polymer ?
#
loop_
_entity_poly.entity_id
_entity_poly.type
_entity_poly.pdbx_seq_one_letter_code
_entity_poly.pdbx_strand_id
1 'polypeptide(L)'
;MSWRIPPPMLGSRRWRFAKLLQAHAVDVMIAIGPNFFYTVTLPCTLWFFDKGKAKAERNDKVLFIDARHIFRQMDRAHRKFSPKQIEYIANIVRLYRGEKPEFVAGDDDEYPGPDPDLKQTFPKLKYADVPGLCKVATLKEIEAQGWSLNPGRYVGVTEKVADDFDFAEKLEALNEELEVLNSEARELEDRIAANAAKLLEAST
;
A
#
# COMPACT_ATOMS: atom_id res chain seq x y z
N MET A 1 28.42 12.79 -14.17
CA MET A 1 28.43 11.60 -13.28
C MET A 1 27.57 10.51 -13.91
N SER A 2 28.17 9.39 -14.27
CA SER A 2 27.49 8.24 -14.87
C SER A 2 26.97 7.34 -13.76
N TRP A 3 25.65 7.33 -13.54
CA TRP A 3 25.00 6.40 -12.61
C TRP A 3 24.94 5.01 -13.25
N ARG A 4 25.96 4.18 -13.03
CA ARG A 4 25.90 2.76 -13.42
C ARG A 4 25.11 1.99 -12.37
N ILE A 5 23.94 1.51 -12.76
CA ILE A 5 23.13 0.61 -11.94
C ILE A 5 23.82 -0.78 -11.94
N PRO A 6 24.04 -1.42 -10.78
CA PRO A 6 24.74 -2.69 -10.72
C PRO A 6 24.00 -3.82 -11.49
N PRO A 7 24.74 -4.75 -12.13
CA PRO A 7 24.19 -5.80 -13.01
C PRO A 7 23.01 -6.63 -12.46
N PRO A 8 22.94 -7.05 -11.18
CA PRO A 8 21.84 -7.90 -10.70
C PRO A 8 20.49 -7.17 -10.60
N MET A 9 20.44 -5.84 -10.76
CA MET A 9 19.17 -5.11 -10.72
C MET A 9 18.48 -5.01 -12.09
N LEU A 10 19.19 -5.19 -13.21
CA LEU A 10 18.60 -5.03 -14.55
C LEU A 10 17.41 -5.99 -14.76
N GLY A 11 16.24 -5.45 -15.13
CA GLY A 11 15.03 -6.24 -15.38
C GLY A 11 14.13 -6.51 -14.16
N SER A 12 14.61 -6.22 -12.94
CA SER A 12 13.81 -6.36 -11.71
C SER A 12 12.69 -5.32 -11.60
N ARG A 13 11.65 -5.59 -10.78
CA ARG A 13 10.58 -4.63 -10.48
C ARG A 13 11.15 -3.33 -9.87
N ARG A 14 12.12 -3.44 -8.96
CA ARG A 14 12.82 -2.28 -8.36
C ARG A 14 13.53 -1.43 -9.40
N TRP A 15 14.17 -2.06 -10.39
CA TRP A 15 14.82 -1.35 -11.48
C TRP A 15 13.84 -0.60 -12.38
N ARG A 16 12.69 -1.20 -12.69
CA ARG A 16 11.63 -0.50 -13.46
C ARG A 16 11.13 0.73 -12.70
N PHE A 17 10.94 0.62 -11.39
CA PHE A 17 10.54 1.76 -10.55
C PHE A 17 11.62 2.85 -10.50
N ALA A 18 12.89 2.46 -10.33
CA ALA A 18 14.02 3.39 -10.39
C ALA A 18 14.04 4.17 -11.70
N LYS A 19 13.83 3.50 -12.85
CA LYS A 19 13.76 4.16 -14.17
C LYS A 19 12.62 5.18 -14.27
N LEU A 20 11.41 4.82 -13.81
CA LEU A 20 10.27 5.72 -13.83
C LEU A 20 10.48 6.97 -12.94
N LEU A 21 11.13 6.77 -11.79
CA LEU A 21 11.43 7.84 -10.85
C LEU A 21 12.54 8.77 -11.34
N GLN A 22 13.61 8.21 -11.90
CA GLN A 22 14.69 8.97 -12.53
C GLN A 22 14.22 9.72 -13.78
N ALA A 23 13.17 9.24 -14.45
CA ALA A 23 12.49 9.98 -15.52
C ALA A 23 11.58 11.10 -15.01
N HIS A 24 11.50 11.32 -13.69
CA HIS A 24 10.63 12.31 -13.04
C HIS A 24 9.15 12.18 -13.42
N ALA A 25 8.69 10.97 -13.75
CA ALA A 25 7.35 10.74 -14.29
C ALA A 25 6.28 10.52 -13.21
N VAL A 26 6.65 9.88 -12.08
CA VAL A 26 5.71 9.56 -10.99
C VAL A 26 5.54 10.79 -10.09
N ASP A 27 4.32 11.30 -9.93
CA ASP A 27 4.03 12.49 -9.09
C ASP A 27 3.39 12.11 -7.75
N VAL A 28 2.36 11.26 -7.79
CA VAL A 28 1.59 10.87 -6.60
C VAL A 28 1.37 9.36 -6.57
N MET A 29 1.49 8.79 -5.38
CA MET A 29 1.23 7.40 -5.06
C MET A 29 0.16 7.33 -3.97
N ILE A 30 -0.95 6.62 -4.22
CA ILE A 30 -2.06 6.51 -3.26
C ILE A 30 -2.34 5.05 -2.95
N ALA A 31 -2.17 4.65 -1.69
CA ALA A 31 -2.55 3.31 -1.22
C ALA A 31 -4.03 3.29 -0.85
N ILE A 32 -4.75 2.30 -1.37
CA ILE A 32 -6.18 2.09 -1.11
C ILE A 32 -6.34 0.76 -0.39
N GLY A 33 -7.28 0.74 0.56
CA GLY A 33 -7.58 -0.44 1.36
C GLY A 33 -8.18 -1.58 0.54
N PRO A 34 -8.37 -2.75 1.17
CA PRO A 34 -9.07 -3.87 0.55
C PRO A 34 -10.55 -3.53 0.28
N ASN A 35 -11.23 -4.40 -0.44
CA ASN A 35 -12.70 -4.39 -0.64
C ASN A 35 -13.25 -3.27 -1.53
N PHE A 36 -12.41 -2.65 -2.36
CA PHE A 36 -12.83 -1.67 -3.39
C PHE A 36 -13.15 -2.30 -4.75
N PHE A 37 -13.04 -3.63 -4.88
CA PHE A 37 -13.39 -4.38 -6.09
C PHE A 37 -14.46 -5.41 -5.77
N TYR A 38 -15.36 -5.66 -6.71
CA TYR A 38 -16.50 -6.57 -6.51
C TYR A 38 -16.13 -8.05 -6.40
N THR A 39 -15.01 -8.46 -6.99
CA THR A 39 -14.65 -9.88 -7.11
C THR A 39 -13.38 -10.27 -6.37
N VAL A 40 -12.63 -9.29 -5.86
CA VAL A 40 -11.36 -9.51 -5.15
C VAL A 40 -11.25 -8.55 -3.97
N THR A 41 -10.67 -9.03 -2.88
CA THR A 41 -10.49 -8.25 -1.65
C THR A 41 -9.13 -7.55 -1.58
N LEU A 42 -8.31 -7.63 -2.64
CA LEU A 42 -6.95 -7.12 -2.61
C LEU A 42 -6.91 -5.59 -2.51
N PRO A 43 -5.99 -5.02 -1.70
CA PRO A 43 -5.71 -3.59 -1.75
C PRO A 43 -5.07 -3.22 -3.08
N CYS A 44 -5.21 -1.96 -3.48
CA CYS A 44 -4.57 -1.44 -4.68
C CYS A 44 -3.78 -0.17 -4.41
N THR A 45 -2.96 0.22 -5.38
CA THR A 45 -2.23 1.48 -5.34
C THR A 45 -2.48 2.21 -6.64
N LEU A 46 -2.95 3.45 -6.56
CA LEU A 46 -3.09 4.33 -7.70
C LEU A 46 -1.79 5.09 -7.94
N TRP A 47 -1.39 5.15 -9.20
CA TRP A 47 -0.18 5.82 -9.65
C TRP A 47 -0.57 6.98 -10.55
N PHE A 48 -0.16 8.18 -10.16
CA PHE A 48 -0.39 9.38 -10.96
C PHE A 48 0.92 9.81 -11.60
N PHE A 49 0.90 9.92 -12.91
CA PHE A 49 2.03 10.35 -13.72
C PHE A 49 1.81 11.77 -14.22
N ASP A 50 2.86 12.58 -14.21
CA ASP A 50 2.83 13.96 -14.70
C ASP A 50 4.08 14.24 -15.54
N LYS A 51 3.88 14.43 -16.85
CA LYS A 51 4.97 14.76 -17.78
C LYS A 51 5.52 16.17 -17.57
N GLY A 52 4.74 17.09 -17.02
CA GLY A 52 5.14 18.46 -16.70
C GLY A 52 6.02 18.56 -15.45
N LYS A 53 5.95 17.55 -14.58
CA LYS A 53 6.69 17.48 -13.31
C LYS A 53 8.20 17.64 -13.49
N ALA A 54 8.78 17.11 -14.57
CA ALA A 54 10.22 17.19 -14.83
C ALA A 54 10.76 18.64 -14.85
N LYS A 55 9.92 19.62 -15.21
CA LYS A 55 10.27 21.04 -15.26
C LYS A 55 9.86 21.82 -14.01
N ALA A 56 9.17 21.18 -13.06
CA ALA A 56 8.69 21.81 -11.85
C ALA A 56 9.70 21.70 -10.70
N GLU A 57 9.58 22.57 -9.70
CA GLU A 57 10.42 22.52 -8.49
C GLU A 57 10.27 21.22 -7.68
N ARG A 58 9.17 20.49 -7.90
CA ARG A 58 8.88 19.19 -7.26
C ARG A 58 9.43 17.98 -8.03
N ASN A 59 10.29 18.18 -9.03
CA ASN A 59 10.70 17.09 -9.93
C ASN A 59 11.30 15.89 -9.20
N ASP A 60 12.01 16.13 -8.10
CA ASP A 60 12.70 15.16 -7.26
C ASP A 60 11.87 14.65 -6.07
N LYS A 61 10.57 14.97 -6.03
CA LYS A 61 9.68 14.65 -4.90
C LYS A 61 8.50 13.82 -5.36
N VAL A 62 8.08 12.86 -4.54
CA VAL A 62 6.85 12.08 -4.77
C VAL A 62 5.96 12.25 -3.55
N LEU A 63 4.68 12.55 -3.78
CA LEU A 63 3.68 12.59 -2.73
C LEU A 63 3.14 11.17 -2.51
N PHE A 64 3.25 10.68 -1.27
CA PHE A 64 2.64 9.43 -0.84
C PHE A 64 1.41 9.74 0.01
N ILE A 65 0.29 9.10 -0.31
CA ILE A 65 -0.97 9.19 0.44
C ILE A 65 -1.38 7.77 0.86
N ASP A 66 -1.70 7.61 2.12
CA ASP A 66 -2.31 6.40 2.67
C ASP A 66 -3.81 6.62 2.89
N ALA A 67 -4.62 6.14 1.95
CA ALA A 67 -6.07 6.22 1.99
C ALA A 67 -6.70 4.90 2.44
N ARG A 68 -5.93 3.96 3.02
CA ARG A 68 -6.45 2.62 3.41
C ARG A 68 -7.58 2.67 4.43
N HIS A 69 -7.62 3.73 5.24
CA HIS A 69 -8.63 3.97 6.26
C HIS A 69 -9.66 5.04 5.89
N ILE A 70 -9.63 5.54 4.65
CA ILE A 70 -10.61 6.48 4.12
C ILE A 70 -11.57 5.67 3.25
N PHE A 71 -12.77 5.42 3.72
CA PHE A 71 -13.78 4.72 2.93
C PHE A 71 -15.17 4.91 3.51
N ARG A 72 -16.15 4.61 2.68
CA ARG A 72 -17.52 4.32 3.05
C ARG A 72 -17.73 2.83 2.98
N GLN A 73 -18.23 2.23 4.05
CA GLN A 73 -18.65 0.83 4.03
C GLN A 73 -20.05 0.77 3.39
N MET A 74 -20.17 0.10 2.24
CA MET A 74 -21.46 -0.05 1.54
C MET A 74 -22.25 -1.23 2.09
N ASP A 75 -21.58 -2.37 2.23
CA ASP A 75 -22.10 -3.60 2.79
C ASP A 75 -20.99 -4.34 3.56
N ARG A 76 -21.16 -5.61 3.95
CA ARG A 76 -20.11 -6.36 4.68
C ARG A 76 -18.83 -6.59 3.86
N ALA A 77 -18.94 -6.66 2.54
CA ALA A 77 -17.88 -7.06 1.63
C ALA A 77 -17.29 -5.90 0.81
N HIS A 78 -18.00 -4.78 0.64
CA HIS A 78 -17.63 -3.71 -0.28
C HIS A 78 -17.47 -2.35 0.38
N ARG A 79 -16.48 -1.61 -0.13
CA ARG A 79 -16.15 -0.23 0.23
C ARG A 79 -16.17 0.63 -1.02
N LYS A 80 -16.55 1.89 -0.83
CA LYS A 80 -16.40 2.95 -1.85
C LYS A 80 -15.82 4.20 -1.23
N PHE A 81 -15.47 5.18 -2.06
CA PHE A 81 -15.27 6.54 -1.57
C PHE A 81 -16.57 7.33 -1.69
N SER A 82 -16.90 8.16 -0.70
CA SER A 82 -17.89 9.22 -0.86
C SER A 82 -17.34 10.33 -1.78
N PRO A 83 -18.20 11.17 -2.39
CA PRO A 83 -17.73 12.32 -3.16
C PRO A 83 -16.80 13.24 -2.36
N LYS A 84 -17.12 13.50 -1.09
CA LYS A 84 -16.29 14.31 -0.18
C LYS A 84 -14.96 13.64 0.18
N GLN A 85 -14.92 12.32 0.31
CA GLN A 85 -13.66 11.58 0.51
C GLN A 85 -12.74 11.69 -0.72
N ILE A 86 -13.29 11.59 -1.93
CA ILE A 86 -12.54 11.79 -3.18
C ILE A 86 -12.00 13.22 -3.23
N GLU A 87 -12.86 14.21 -2.99
CA GLU A 87 -12.47 15.62 -2.97
C GLU A 87 -11.40 15.91 -1.91
N TYR A 88 -11.50 15.33 -0.72
CA TYR A 88 -10.51 15.43 0.33
C TYR A 88 -9.14 14.92 -0.12
N ILE A 89 -9.07 13.71 -0.68
CA ILE A 89 -7.81 13.14 -1.21
C ILE A 89 -7.25 14.00 -2.35
N ALA A 90 -8.10 14.44 -3.27
CA ALA A 90 -7.70 15.33 -4.35
C ALA A 90 -7.17 16.67 -3.83
N ASN A 91 -7.76 17.21 -2.78
CA ASN A 91 -7.32 18.45 -2.14
C ASN A 91 -5.96 18.31 -1.47
N ILE A 92 -5.60 17.15 -0.91
CA ILE A 92 -4.23 16.91 -0.42
C ILE A 92 -3.23 17.12 -1.57
N VAL A 93 -3.53 16.60 -2.77
CA VAL A 93 -2.71 16.78 -3.96
C VAL A 93 -2.67 18.24 -4.42
N ARG A 94 -3.81 18.94 -4.43
CA ARG A 94 -3.88 20.38 -4.76
C ARG A 94 -3.01 21.19 -3.82
N LEU A 95 -3.15 20.98 -2.51
CA LEU A 95 -2.34 21.66 -1.49
C LEU A 95 -0.85 21.38 -1.69
N TYR A 96 -0.47 20.14 -1.98
CA TYR A 96 0.92 19.76 -2.29
C TYR A 96 1.46 20.51 -3.51
N ARG A 97 0.63 20.69 -4.54
CA ARG A 97 0.99 21.44 -5.76
C ARG A 97 0.93 22.97 -5.59
N GLY A 98 0.47 23.46 -4.44
CA GLY A 98 0.25 24.89 -4.21
C GLY A 98 -1.01 25.46 -4.88
N GLU A 99 -1.92 24.58 -5.31
CA GLU A 99 -3.20 24.92 -5.91
C GLU A 99 -4.26 25.20 -4.82
N LYS A 100 -5.30 25.94 -5.17
CA LYS A 100 -6.41 26.22 -4.25
C LYS A 100 -7.27 24.96 -4.08
N PRO A 101 -7.64 24.56 -2.84
CA PRO A 101 -8.54 23.44 -2.62
C PRO A 101 -9.96 23.77 -3.10
N GLU A 102 -10.70 22.74 -3.48
CA GLU A 102 -12.11 22.81 -3.88
C GLU A 102 -13.01 22.27 -2.77
N PHE A 103 -14.25 22.78 -2.69
CA PHE A 103 -15.26 22.35 -1.70
C PHE A 103 -16.64 22.29 -2.37
N VAL A 104 -16.74 21.50 -3.43
CA VAL A 104 -17.93 21.40 -4.29
C VAL A 104 -18.63 20.05 -4.16
N ALA A 105 -17.97 19.05 -3.56
CA ALA A 105 -18.55 17.74 -3.39
C ALA A 105 -19.77 17.77 -2.45
N GLY A 106 -20.89 17.23 -2.93
CA GLY A 106 -22.08 17.01 -2.14
C GLY A 106 -21.95 15.83 -1.18
N ASP A 107 -22.90 15.73 -0.26
CA ASP A 107 -23.04 14.57 0.62
C ASP A 107 -23.41 13.31 -0.17
N ASP A 108 -23.12 12.14 0.41
CA ASP A 108 -23.50 10.84 -0.14
C ASP A 108 -24.84 10.41 0.46
N ASP A 109 -25.94 10.77 -0.20
CA ASP A 109 -27.30 10.49 0.28
C ASP A 109 -27.58 8.98 0.38
N GLU A 110 -26.90 8.17 -0.44
CA GLU A 110 -27.09 6.72 -0.48
C GLU A 110 -26.39 6.01 0.69
N TYR A 111 -25.20 6.48 1.08
CA TYR A 111 -24.42 5.92 2.19
C TYR A 111 -23.91 7.02 3.12
N PRO A 112 -24.75 7.54 4.03
CA PRO A 112 -24.43 8.69 4.88
C PRO A 112 -23.48 8.34 6.03
N GLY A 113 -22.80 9.36 6.57
CA GLY A 113 -21.95 9.31 7.78
C GLY A 113 -20.68 10.17 7.63
N PRO A 114 -19.68 10.03 8.51
CA PRO A 114 -18.62 11.02 8.65
C PRO A 114 -17.67 11.04 7.46
N ASP A 115 -17.37 12.25 6.96
CA ASP A 115 -16.34 12.50 5.96
C ASP A 115 -15.18 13.29 6.59
N PRO A 116 -13.95 13.13 6.10
CA PRO A 116 -12.79 13.84 6.61
C PRO A 116 -12.86 15.35 6.30
N ASP A 117 -12.48 16.18 7.28
CA ASP A 117 -12.42 17.63 7.11
C ASP A 117 -11.00 18.09 6.78
N LEU A 118 -10.83 18.69 5.60
CA LEU A 118 -9.56 19.25 5.15
C LEU A 118 -9.01 20.32 6.09
N LYS A 119 -9.87 21.16 6.69
CA LYS A 119 -9.44 22.22 7.62
C LYS A 119 -8.99 21.66 8.96
N GLN A 120 -9.58 20.55 9.40
CA GLN A 120 -9.12 19.85 10.60
C GLN A 120 -7.70 19.29 10.39
N THR A 121 -7.45 18.68 9.24
CA THR A 121 -6.13 18.13 8.89
C THR A 121 -5.11 19.24 8.58
N PHE A 122 -5.52 20.27 7.84
CA PHE A 122 -4.68 21.40 7.41
C PHE A 122 -5.32 22.74 7.81
N PRO A 123 -5.13 23.20 9.06
CA PRO A 123 -5.78 24.43 9.56
C PRO A 123 -5.52 25.69 8.73
N LYS A 124 -4.37 25.75 8.05
CA LYS A 124 -3.96 26.88 7.21
C LYS A 124 -4.25 26.68 5.71
N LEU A 125 -4.90 25.58 5.33
CA LEU A 125 -5.06 25.15 3.93
C LEU A 125 -3.74 25.21 3.17
N LYS A 126 -2.68 24.71 3.81
CA LYS A 126 -1.35 24.52 3.23
C LYS A 126 -0.93 23.10 3.52
N TYR A 127 -0.23 22.51 2.55
CA TYR A 127 0.28 21.17 2.70
C TYR A 127 1.26 21.07 3.88
N ALA A 128 1.17 19.96 4.60
CA ALA A 128 2.13 19.51 5.58
C ALA A 128 2.18 17.97 5.57
N ASP A 129 3.30 17.38 5.97
CA ASP A 129 3.34 15.93 6.18
C ASP A 129 2.49 15.59 7.41
N VAL A 130 1.65 14.56 7.29
CA VAL A 130 0.75 14.09 8.34
C VAL A 130 0.99 12.59 8.53
N PRO A 131 1.52 12.17 9.71
CA PRO A 131 1.74 10.77 10.01
C PRO A 131 0.49 9.91 9.76
N GLY A 132 0.67 8.77 9.12
CA GLY A 132 -0.40 7.85 8.73
C GLY A 132 -1.38 8.35 7.66
N LEU A 133 -1.23 9.57 7.11
CA LEU A 133 -2.06 10.09 6.03
C LEU A 133 -1.28 10.47 4.76
N CYS A 134 -0.33 11.40 4.84
CA CYS A 134 0.46 11.78 3.66
C CYS A 134 1.88 12.25 4.00
N LYS A 135 2.82 11.96 3.11
CA LYS A 135 4.20 12.45 3.19
C LYS A 135 4.79 12.73 1.82
N VAL A 136 5.54 13.81 1.68
CA VAL A 136 6.42 14.01 0.52
C VAL A 136 7.79 13.37 0.80
N ALA A 137 8.22 12.48 -0.10
CA ALA A 137 9.58 11.92 -0.05
C ALA A 137 10.37 12.29 -1.31
N THR A 138 11.63 12.62 -1.10
CA THR A 138 12.61 12.91 -2.15
C THR A 138 13.09 11.62 -2.83
N LEU A 139 13.61 11.73 -4.05
CA LEU A 139 14.21 10.59 -4.76
C LEU A 139 15.35 9.96 -3.97
N LYS A 140 16.10 10.74 -3.18
CA LYS A 140 17.16 10.24 -2.30
C LYS A 140 16.61 9.36 -1.17
N GLU A 141 15.53 9.79 -0.53
CA GLU A 141 14.85 8.99 0.49
C GLU A 141 14.27 7.70 -0.11
N ILE A 142 13.71 7.78 -1.31
CA ILE A 142 13.14 6.62 -2.01
C ILE A 142 14.24 5.63 -2.43
N GLU A 143 15.39 6.13 -2.88
CA GLU A 143 16.57 5.31 -3.19
C GLU A 143 17.08 4.58 -1.95
N ALA A 144 17.19 5.27 -0.81
CA ALA A 144 17.57 4.66 0.47
C ALA A 144 16.58 3.57 0.91
N GLN A 145 15.31 3.67 0.52
CA GLN A 145 14.28 2.66 0.75
C GLN A 145 14.24 1.57 -0.35
N GLY A 146 15.28 1.48 -1.19
CA GLY A 146 15.43 0.44 -2.21
C GLY A 146 14.47 0.62 -3.39
N TRP A 147 14.13 1.86 -3.75
CA TRP A 147 13.20 2.21 -4.83
C TRP A 147 11.76 1.69 -4.60
N SER A 148 11.38 1.50 -3.35
CA SER A 148 10.02 1.11 -2.98
C SER A 148 9.06 2.28 -3.20
N LEU A 149 7.94 2.01 -3.85
CA LEU A 149 6.86 2.99 -4.07
C LEU A 149 5.61 2.71 -3.25
N ASN A 150 5.73 1.91 -2.19
CA ASN A 150 4.64 1.67 -1.25
C ASN A 150 4.50 2.86 -0.29
N PRO A 151 3.36 3.60 -0.28
CA PRO A 151 3.12 4.70 0.64
C PRO A 151 3.39 4.36 2.11
N GLY A 152 3.02 3.16 2.57
CA GLY A 152 3.17 2.77 3.98
C GLY A 152 4.62 2.82 4.51
N ARG A 153 5.63 2.84 3.63
CA ARG A 153 7.04 3.04 4.04
C ARG A 153 7.40 4.48 4.39
N TYR A 154 6.62 5.45 3.92
CA TYR A 154 6.94 6.87 4.04
C TYR A 154 5.99 7.57 4.99
N VAL A 155 4.69 7.26 4.91
CA VAL A 155 3.68 7.99 5.67
C VAL A 155 3.74 7.69 7.18
N GLY A 156 4.39 6.59 7.57
CA GLY A 156 4.44 6.16 8.97
C GLY A 156 3.08 5.65 9.45
N VAL A 157 2.97 5.39 10.74
CA VAL A 157 1.73 4.93 11.38
C VAL A 157 1.23 6.05 12.30
N THR A 158 -0.08 6.28 12.34
CA THR A 158 -0.65 7.02 13.48
C THR A 158 -0.63 6.10 14.69
N GLU A 159 -0.45 6.63 15.90
CA GLU A 159 -0.65 5.89 17.17
C GLU A 159 -2.12 5.49 17.41
N LYS A 160 -2.87 5.19 16.34
CA LYS A 160 -4.06 4.37 16.49
C LYS A 160 -3.56 2.96 16.68
N VAL A 161 -3.73 2.46 17.90
CA VAL A 161 -3.61 1.06 18.34
C VAL A 161 -4.03 0.15 17.18
N ALA A 162 -3.07 -0.25 16.36
CA ALA A 162 -3.29 -1.17 15.27
C ALA A 162 -2.94 -2.53 15.84
N ASP A 163 -3.92 -3.43 15.88
CA ASP A 163 -3.80 -4.88 15.65
C ASP A 163 -2.62 -5.67 16.25
N ASP A 164 -1.84 -5.15 17.20
CA ASP A 164 -0.76 -5.94 17.83
C ASP A 164 -1.33 -7.17 18.55
N PHE A 165 -2.57 -7.05 19.04
CA PHE A 165 -3.32 -8.16 19.60
C PHE A 165 -3.77 -9.17 18.53
N ASP A 166 -4.26 -8.71 17.37
CA ASP A 166 -4.75 -9.57 16.27
C ASP A 166 -3.61 -10.23 15.48
N PHE A 167 -2.44 -9.59 15.36
CA PHE A 167 -1.28 -10.15 14.66
C PHE A 167 -0.61 -11.27 15.46
N ALA A 168 -0.36 -11.07 16.76
CA ALA A 168 0.30 -12.08 17.59
C ALA A 168 -0.57 -13.34 17.71
N GLU A 169 -1.87 -13.18 18.00
CA GLU A 169 -2.81 -14.30 18.08
C GLU A 169 -2.94 -15.05 16.75
N LYS A 170 -3.01 -14.34 15.61
CA LYS A 170 -3.04 -14.99 14.29
C LYS A 170 -1.74 -15.72 13.97
N LEU A 171 -0.59 -15.14 14.32
CA LEU A 171 0.70 -15.77 14.07
C LEU A 171 0.85 -17.04 14.89
N GLU A 172 0.43 -17.01 16.16
CA GLU A 172 0.43 -18.16 17.05
C GLU A 172 -0.48 -19.27 16.52
N ALA A 173 -1.73 -18.95 16.18
CA ALA A 173 -2.67 -19.91 15.61
C ALA A 173 -2.16 -20.53 14.30
N LEU A 174 -1.58 -19.72 13.40
CA LEU A 174 -0.98 -20.22 12.16
C LEU A 174 0.25 -21.10 12.41
N ASN A 175 1.05 -20.81 13.43
CA ASN A 175 2.21 -21.62 13.79
C ASN A 175 1.79 -22.96 14.40
N GLU A 176 0.76 -22.98 15.24
CA GLU A 176 0.15 -24.21 15.76
C GLU A 176 -0.38 -25.09 14.62
N GLU A 177 -1.13 -24.50 13.67
CA GLU A 177 -1.62 -25.22 12.49
C GLU A 177 -0.47 -25.80 11.65
N LEU A 178 0.60 -25.01 11.45
CA LEU A 178 1.80 -25.46 10.74
C LEU A 178 2.48 -26.65 11.44
N GLU A 179 2.56 -26.64 12.77
CA GLU A 179 3.14 -27.74 13.55
C GLU A 179 2.32 -29.03 13.41
N VAL A 180 0.98 -28.93 13.49
CA VAL A 180 0.09 -30.07 13.25
C VAL A 180 0.30 -30.64 11.85
N LEU A 181 0.26 -29.80 10.82
CA LEU A 181 0.47 -30.23 9.44
C LEU A 181 1.85 -30.86 9.21
N ASN A 182 2.89 -30.36 9.88
CA ASN A 182 4.23 -30.96 9.84
C ASN A 182 4.28 -32.35 10.50
N SER A 183 3.54 -32.55 11.58
CA SER A 183 3.45 -33.86 12.24
C SER A 183 2.73 -34.88 11.35
N GLU A 184 1.59 -34.49 10.77
CA GLU A 184 0.84 -35.32 9.83
C GLU A 184 1.65 -35.67 8.57
N ALA A 185 2.40 -34.70 8.05
CA ALA A 185 3.30 -34.93 6.92
C ALA A 185 4.35 -36.00 7.23
N ARG A 186 4.96 -35.96 8.42
CA ARG A 186 5.95 -36.97 8.85
C ARG A 186 5.34 -38.35 9.00
N GLU A 187 4.14 -38.45 9.58
CA GLU A 187 3.44 -39.75 9.68
C GLU A 187 3.14 -40.35 8.29
N LEU A 188 2.76 -39.51 7.34
CA LEU A 188 2.54 -39.94 5.96
C LEU A 188 3.85 -40.37 5.29
N GLU A 189 4.94 -39.62 5.49
CA GLU A 189 6.27 -39.99 5.01
C GLU A 189 6.71 -41.35 5.55
N ASP A 190 6.57 -41.59 6.86
CA ASP A 190 6.90 -42.87 7.50
C ASP A 190 6.08 -44.04 6.94
N ARG A 191 4.77 -43.82 6.72
CA ARG A 191 3.88 -44.82 6.13
C ARG A 191 4.26 -45.13 4.69
N ILE A 192 4.61 -44.12 3.90
CA ILE A 192 5.07 -44.30 2.52
C ILE A 192 6.38 -45.09 2.51
N ALA A 193 7.34 -44.74 3.36
CA ALA A 193 8.61 -45.45 3.48
C ALA A 193 8.40 -46.93 3.86
N ALA A 194 7.54 -47.21 4.85
CA ALA A 194 7.23 -48.57 5.27
C ALA A 194 6.54 -49.38 4.16
N ASN A 195 5.61 -48.78 3.42
CA ASN A 195 4.93 -49.45 2.31
C ASN A 195 5.88 -49.69 1.12
N ALA A 196 6.76 -48.74 0.81
CA ALA A 196 7.77 -48.90 -0.23
C ALA A 196 8.74 -50.04 0.09
N ALA A 197 9.22 -50.13 1.33
CA ALA A 197 10.07 -51.24 1.78
C ALA A 197 9.39 -52.60 1.59
N LYS A 198 8.14 -52.75 2.02
CA LYS A 198 7.35 -53.99 1.82
C LYS A 198 7.19 -54.37 0.37
N LEU A 199 6.96 -53.40 -0.53
CA LEU A 199 6.83 -53.65 -1.96
C LEU A 199 8.15 -54.12 -2.58
N LEU A 200 9.28 -53.54 -2.16
CA LEU A 200 10.61 -53.96 -2.62
C LEU A 200 10.96 -55.38 -2.15
N GLU A 201 10.67 -55.71 -0.89
CA GLU A 201 10.85 -57.06 -0.35
C GLU A 201 9.98 -58.11 -1.05
N ALA A 202 8.72 -57.78 -1.36
CA ALA A 202 7.81 -58.68 -2.06
C ALA A 202 8.15 -58.88 -3.55
N SER A 203 9.02 -58.03 -4.11
CA SER A 203 9.46 -58.10 -5.51
C SER A 203 10.79 -58.84 -5.72
N THR A 204 11.42 -59.31 -4.63
CA THR A 204 12.65 -60.13 -4.63
C THR A 204 12.32 -61.59 -4.37
#